data_AF-A0A4Z2EEG0-F1
#
_entry.id   AF-A0A4Z2EEG0-F1
#
_cell.length_a   1.000
_cell.length_b   1.000
_cell.length_c   1.000
_cell.angle_alpha   90.00
_cell.angle_beta   90.00
_cell.angle_gamma   90.00
#
_symmetry.space_group_name_H-M   'P 1'
#
loop_
_entity.id
_entity.type
_entity.pdbx_description
1 polymer ?
#
loop_
_entity_poly.entity_id
_entity_poly.type
_entity_poly.pdbx_seq_one_letter_code
_entity_poly.pdbx_strand_id
1 'polypeptide(L)'
;MMYMTVSFTNPFDFPLGNVYMAMEGPGMMSYRTRFYSLIEPQGSISWTEAFRPRLMGNRTLVAVMDCHNLRQVMGVAHVSITA
;
A
#
# COMPACT_ATOMS: atom_id res chain seq x y z
N MET A 1 2.94 -11.73 -15.04
CA MET A 1 2.05 -11.15 -14.01
C MET A 1 2.93 -10.80 -12.83
N MET A 2 2.73 -9.66 -12.18
CA MET A 2 3.49 -9.24 -11.00
C MET A 2 2.57 -9.09 -9.80
N TYR A 3 3.14 -9.19 -8.60
CA TYR A 3 2.45 -9.04 -7.34
C TYR A 3 3.19 -8.01 -6.49
N MET A 4 2.46 -7.10 -5.87
CA MET A 4 2.99 -6.17 -4.90
C MET A 4 2.26 -6.36 -3.59
N THR A 5 3.02 -6.48 -2.52
CA THR A 5 2.50 -6.54 -1.16
C THR A 5 2.87 -5.26 -0.43
N VAL A 6 1.88 -4.61 0.18
CA VAL A 6 2.09 -3.58 1.18
C VAL A 6 1.75 -4.16 2.55
N SER A 7 2.57 -3.84 3.54
CA SER A 7 2.31 -4.16 4.94
C SER A 7 2.44 -2.92 5.80
N PHE A 8 1.67 -2.90 6.88
CA PHE A 8 1.72 -1.86 7.89
C PHE A 8 1.53 -2.50 9.26
N THR A 9 2.31 -2.03 10.24
CA THR A 9 2.16 -2.39 11.65
C THR A 9 1.79 -1.14 12.42
N ASN A 10 0.69 -1.21 13.19
CA ASN A 10 0.27 -0.14 14.08
C ASN A 10 1.31 0.03 15.19
N PRO A 11 2.07 1.15 15.24
CA PRO A 11 3.11 1.32 16.26
C PRO A 11 2.54 1.76 17.62
N PHE A 12 1.25 2.09 17.69
CA PHE A 12 0.62 2.65 18.88
C PHE A 12 0.07 1.59 19.82
N ASP A 13 -0.20 2.01 21.05
CA ASP A 13 -0.86 1.25 22.11
C ASP A 13 -2.40 1.37 22.07
N PHE A 14 -2.94 2.08 21.07
CA PHE A 14 -4.38 2.22 20.81
C PHE A 14 -4.74 1.72 19.41
N PRO A 15 -6.00 1.28 19.18
CA PRO A 15 -6.43 0.78 17.88
C PRO A 15 -6.62 1.92 16.86
N LEU A 16 -6.34 1.64 15.60
CA LEU A 16 -6.63 2.53 14.47
C LEU A 16 -7.92 2.09 13.79
N GLY A 17 -8.94 2.94 13.82
CA GLY A 17 -10.24 2.68 13.19
C GLY A 17 -10.38 3.32 11.81
N ASN A 18 -11.22 2.73 10.98
CA ASN A 18 -11.60 3.24 9.66
C ASN A 18 -10.38 3.59 8.78
N VAL A 19 -9.47 2.63 8.64
CA VAL A 19 -8.20 2.81 7.95
C VAL A 19 -8.38 2.57 6.47
N TYR A 20 -8.03 3.56 5.66
CA TYR A 20 -7.98 3.46 4.21
C TYR A 20 -6.54 3.34 3.75
N MET A 21 -6.25 2.26 3.03
CA MET A 21 -4.98 2.05 2.36
C MET A 21 -5.18 2.17 0.86
N ALA A 22 -4.25 2.83 0.18
CA ALA A 22 -4.26 2.92 -1.27
C ALA A 22 -2.88 2.57 -1.84
N MET A 23 -2.87 2.03 -3.06
CA MET A 23 -1.65 1.80 -3.81
C MET A 23 -1.80 2.22 -5.26
N GLU A 24 -0.73 2.74 -5.85
CA GLU A 24 -0.66 3.02 -7.29
C GLU A 24 0.77 2.92 -7.84
N GLY A 25 0.88 2.90 -9.17
CA GLY A 25 2.18 3.00 -9.85
C GLY A 25 2.01 3.39 -11.32
N PRO A 26 2.51 4.55 -11.76
CA PRO A 26 2.42 4.98 -13.15
C PRO A 26 3.02 3.95 -14.12
N GLY A 27 2.24 3.56 -15.14
CA GLY A 27 2.64 2.51 -16.09
C GLY A 27 2.68 1.09 -15.50
N MET A 28 2.31 0.91 -14.23
CA MET A 28 2.30 -0.38 -13.53
C MET A 28 0.87 -0.81 -13.21
N MET A 29 0.23 -0.12 -12.27
CA MET A 29 -1.13 -0.41 -11.81
C MET A 29 -1.91 0.89 -11.66
N SER A 30 -3.20 0.85 -11.94
CA SER A 30 -4.10 1.95 -11.61
C SER A 30 -4.29 2.05 -10.10
N TYR A 31 -4.84 3.16 -9.64
CA TYR A 31 -5.19 3.36 -8.24
C TYR A 31 -6.07 2.22 -7.70
N ARG A 32 -5.65 1.63 -6.58
CA ARG A 32 -6.36 0.59 -5.83
C ARG A 32 -6.52 1.02 -4.38
N THR A 33 -7.60 0.57 -3.75
CA THR A 33 -7.88 0.86 -2.34
C THR A 33 -8.28 -0.39 -1.57
N ARG A 34 -7.98 -0.39 -0.27
CA ARG A 34 -8.46 -1.37 0.67
C ARG A 34 -8.85 -0.71 1.99
N PHE A 35 -9.99 -1.11 2.52
CA PHE A 35 -10.52 -0.63 3.79
C PHE A 35 -10.27 -1.67 4.89
N TYR A 36 -9.86 -1.19 6.06
CA TYR A 36 -9.77 -1.96 7.29
C TYR A 36 -10.58 -1.24 8.37
N SER A 37 -11.57 -1.92 8.94
CA SER A 37 -12.42 -1.33 9.97
C SER A 37 -11.64 -1.01 11.25
N LEU A 38 -10.70 -1.88 11.63
CA LEU A 38 -9.90 -1.77 12.83
C LEU A 38 -8.53 -2.43 12.64
N ILE A 39 -7.47 -1.80 13.15
CA ILE A 39 -6.14 -2.38 13.34
C ILE A 39 -5.80 -2.25 14.81
N GLU A 40 -5.67 -3.38 15.50
CA GLU A 40 -5.38 -3.42 16.94
C GLU A 40 -4.03 -2.79 17.29
N PRO A 41 -3.80 -2.38 18.56
CA PRO A 41 -2.48 -2.00 19.04
C PRO A 41 -1.43 -3.04 18.67
N GLN A 42 -0.29 -2.61 18.13
CA GLN A 42 0.80 -3.49 17.67
C GLN A 42 0.40 -4.49 16.57
N GLY A 43 -0.84 -4.42 16.05
CA GLY A 43 -1.34 -5.30 15.01
C GLY A 43 -0.74 -4.99 13.63
N SER A 44 -0.60 -6.01 12.80
CA SER A 44 -0.11 -5.90 11.43
C SER A 44 -1.18 -6.27 10.40
N ILE A 45 -1.21 -5.52 9.31
CA ILE A 45 -2.00 -5.82 8.11
C ILE A 45 -1.09 -6.03 6.92
N SER A 46 -1.56 -6.83 5.96
CA SER A 46 -0.89 -7.06 4.69
C SER A 46 -1.91 -7.14 3.56
N TRP A 47 -1.56 -6.57 2.41
CA TRP A 47 -2.38 -6.55 1.22
C TRP A 47 -1.54 -6.77 -0.02
N THR A 48 -1.88 -7.82 -0.76
CA THR A 48 -1.26 -8.13 -2.05
C THR A 48 -2.21 -7.80 -3.20
N GLU A 49 -1.72 -7.02 -4.15
CA GLU A 49 -2.38 -6.77 -5.44
C GLU A 49 -1.63 -7.43 -6.58
N ALA A 50 -2.38 -8.02 -7.50
CA ALA A 50 -1.85 -8.58 -8.71
C ALA A 50 -2.05 -7.60 -9.88
N PHE A 51 -1.02 -7.39 -10.69
CA PHE A 51 -1.09 -6.46 -11.81
C PHE A 51 -0.20 -6.88 -12.97
N ARG A 52 -0.42 -6.24 -14.12
CA ARG A 52 0.41 -6.39 -15.32
C ARG A 52 0.98 -5.02 -15.67
N PRO A 53 2.32 -4.83 -15.57
CA PRO A 53 2.96 -3.61 -16.05
C PRO A 53 2.55 -3.30 -17.48
N ARG A 54 2.27 -2.03 -17.73
CA ARG A 54 1.97 -1.50 -19.07
C ARG A 54 3.21 -0.92 -19.74
N LEU A 55 4.23 -0.52 -18.96
CA LEU A 55 5.45 0.11 -19.47
C LEU A 55 6.71 -0.48 -18.81
N MET A 56 7.77 -0.65 -19.61
CA MET A 56 9.10 -1.12 -19.17
C MET A 56 9.94 -0.01 -18.52
N GLY A 57 11.11 -0.34 -17.98
CA GLY A 57 12.08 0.59 -17.39
C GLY A 57 11.88 0.81 -15.89
N ASN A 58 12.54 1.84 -15.35
CA ASN A 58 12.43 2.19 -13.94
C ASN A 58 11.04 2.75 -13.63
N ARG A 59 10.39 2.17 -12.62
CA ARG A 59 9.04 2.50 -12.17
C ARG A 59 9.04 2.69 -10.67
N THR A 60 8.08 3.48 -10.21
CA THR A 60 7.84 3.74 -8.79
C THR A 60 6.43 3.30 -8.45
N LEU A 61 6.30 2.57 -7.35
CA LEU A 61 5.04 2.20 -6.73
C LEU A 61 4.94 2.95 -5.41
N VAL A 62 3.76 3.48 -5.12
CA VAL A 62 3.49 4.23 -3.90
C VAL A 62 2.31 3.57 -3.21
N ALA A 63 2.45 3.40 -1.90
CA ALA A 63 1.36 3.04 -1.02
C ALA A 63 1.17 4.15 0.01
N VAL A 64 -0.08 4.49 0.30
CA VAL A 64 -0.44 5.45 1.35
C VAL A 64 -1.48 4.84 2.26
N MET A 65 -1.50 5.29 3.51
CA MET A 65 -2.53 4.94 4.47
C MET A 65 -2.97 6.18 5.26
N ASP A 66 -4.27 6.28 5.46
CA ASP A 66 -4.91 7.38 6.17
C ASP A 66 -6.03 6.86 7.08
N CYS A 67 -6.10 7.44 8.27
CA CYS A 67 -7.23 7.30 9.19
C CYS A 67 -7.33 8.56 10.06
N HIS A 68 -8.38 8.64 10.89
CA HIS A 68 -8.59 9.83 11.74
C HIS A 68 -7.41 10.09 12.70
N ASN A 69 -6.86 9.04 13.31
CA ASN A 69 -5.82 9.14 14.33
C ASN A 69 -4.39 9.23 13.76
N LEU A 70 -4.20 8.81 12.51
CA LEU A 70 -2.90 8.73 11.86
C LEU A 70 -3.05 9.05 10.38
N ARG A 71 -2.39 10.12 9.94
CA ARG A 71 -2.37 10.59 8.56
C ARG A 71 -0.97 10.60 8.01
N GLN A 72 -0.84 10.78 6.70
CA GLN A 72 0.44 10.95 6.02
C GLN A 72 1.39 9.74 6.12
N VAL A 73 0.85 8.52 6.27
CA VAL A 73 1.67 7.30 6.20
C VAL A 73 1.88 6.96 4.74
N MET A 74 3.14 6.75 4.33
CA MET A 74 3.51 6.45 2.95
C MET A 74 4.65 5.43 2.90
N GLY A 75 4.62 4.56 1.89
CA GLY A 75 5.71 3.70 1.48
C GLY A 75 5.96 3.84 -0.02
N VAL A 76 7.23 3.76 -0.41
CA VAL A 76 7.65 3.87 -1.83
C VAL A 76 8.55 2.70 -2.17
N ALA A 77 8.31 2.10 -3.34
CA ALA A 77 9.18 1.07 -3.89
C ALA A 77 9.60 1.44 -5.32
N HIS A 78 10.89 1.32 -5.59
CA HIS A 78 11.45 1.50 -6.93
C HIS A 78 11.74 0.13 -7.54
N VAL A 79 11.25 -0.09 -8.76
CA VAL A 79 11.36 -1.38 -9.46
C VAL A 79 11.79 -1.15 -10.90
N SER A 80 12.65 -2.03 -11.43
CA SER A 80 13.02 -2.02 -12.84
C SER A 80 12.27 -3.11 -13.57
N ILE A 81 11.52 -2.73 -14.60
CA ILE A 81 10.71 -3.65 -15.41
C ILE A 81 11.42 -3.92 -16.71
N THR A 82 11.87 -5.16 -16.88
CA THR A 82 12.51 -5.64 -18.11
C THR A 82 11.52 -6.43 -18.96
N ALA A 83 11.90 -6.66 -20.23
CA ALA A 83 11.19 -7.54 -21.14
C ALA A 83 11.23 -9.00 -20.67
#